data_AF-A0A942CXH1-F1
#
_entry.id   AF-A0A942CXH1-F1
#
_cell.length_a   1.000
_cell.length_b   1.000
_cell.length_c   1.000
_cell.angle_alpha   90.00
_cell.angle_beta   90.00
_cell.angle_gamma   90.00
#
_symmetry.space_group_name_H-M   'P 1'
#
loop_
_entity.id
_entity.type
_entity.pdbx_description
1 polymer ?
#
loop_
_entity_poly.entity_id
_entity_poly.type
_entity_poly.pdbx_seq_one_letter_code
_entity_poly.pdbx_strand_id
1 'polypeptide(L)'
;MRWNELELLEEVGLTLYERKALATLMVEGVADAETLCREGEVPTSKIYLAMEKLDRLGLVEIQPTRPKLYSAFPADEVVDRLIGISRDRASQFSEQAEKLRSVLASHAGRVRGRKTFVDLALGMESHVKRHVIHLATAQKRIWS
;
A
#
# COMPACT_ATOMS: atom_id res chain seq x y z
N MET A 1 -13.08 14.57 14.12
CA MET A 1 -12.56 14.01 12.86
C MET A 1 -13.18 12.63 12.66
N ARG A 2 -13.81 12.36 11.51
CA ARG A 2 -14.43 11.06 11.22
C ARG A 2 -13.31 10.09 10.82
N TRP A 3 -13.37 8.85 11.28
CA TRP A 3 -12.26 7.89 11.10
C TRP A 3 -11.94 7.59 9.63
N ASN A 4 -12.93 7.69 8.71
CA ASN A 4 -12.69 7.60 7.26
C ASN A 4 -11.69 8.65 6.74
N GLU A 5 -11.62 9.84 7.33
CA GLU A 5 -10.70 10.89 6.89
C GLU A 5 -9.23 10.51 7.17
N LEU A 6 -8.99 9.59 8.11
CA LEU A 6 -7.67 9.04 8.40
C LEU A 6 -7.28 7.91 7.43
N GLU A 7 -8.21 7.31 6.70
CA GLU A 7 -7.89 6.26 5.71
C GLU A 7 -7.15 6.85 4.51
N LEU A 8 -7.56 8.04 4.04
CA LEU A 8 -6.87 8.73 2.95
C LEU A 8 -5.39 9.03 3.29
N LEU A 9 -5.12 9.40 4.55
CA LEU A 9 -3.76 9.62 5.02
C LEU A 9 -2.91 8.34 4.99
N GLU A 10 -3.54 7.17 5.16
CA GLU A 10 -2.87 5.87 5.07
C GLU A 10 -2.44 5.55 3.63
N GLU A 11 -3.27 5.91 2.64
CA GLU A 11 -2.92 5.79 1.22
C GLU A 11 -1.71 6.65 0.86
N VAL A 12 -1.57 7.81 1.51
CA VAL A 12 -0.38 8.68 1.43
C VAL A 12 0.77 8.16 2.31
N GLY A 13 0.67 6.95 2.84
CA GLY A 13 1.74 6.23 3.56
C GLY A 13 2.07 6.79 4.93
N LEU A 14 1.09 7.43 5.57
CA LEU A 14 1.20 7.82 6.97
C LEU A 14 0.83 6.62 7.87
N THR A 15 1.66 6.38 8.88
CA THR A 15 1.39 5.34 9.88
C THR A 15 0.25 5.77 10.82
N LEU A 16 -0.31 4.83 11.59
CA LEU A 16 -1.39 5.14 12.54
C LEU A 16 -1.03 6.29 13.49
N TYR A 17 0.19 6.29 14.04
CA TYR A 17 0.62 7.31 14.99
C TYR A 17 0.84 8.67 14.35
N GLU A 18 1.33 8.71 13.11
CA GLU A 18 1.47 9.97 12.35
C GLU A 18 0.10 10.58 12.06
N ARG A 19 -0.87 9.74 11.67
CA ARG A 19 -2.25 10.16 11.42
C ARG A 19 -2.91 10.71 12.69
N LYS A 20 -2.78 9.99 13.81
CA LYS A 20 -3.27 10.43 15.12
C LYS A 20 -2.61 11.75 15.56
N ALA A 21 -1.29 11.88 15.41
CA ALA A 21 -0.57 13.09 15.78
C ALA A 21 -1.00 14.30 14.94
N LEU A 22 -1.08 14.15 13.61
CA LEU A 22 -1.52 15.21 12.71
C LEU A 22 -2.97 15.64 12.99
N ALA A 23 -3.88 14.66 13.17
CA ALA A 23 -5.27 14.91 13.49
C ALA A 23 -5.44 15.68 14.81
N THR A 24 -4.69 15.27 15.84
CA THR A 24 -4.70 15.94 17.15
C THR A 24 -4.17 17.35 17.02
N LEU A 25 -3.05 17.54 16.32
CA LEU A 25 -2.44 18.85 16.15
C LEU A 25 -3.32 19.81 15.33
N MET A 26 -4.10 19.31 14.37
CA MET A 26 -5.10 20.11 13.64
C MET A 26 -6.23 20.63 14.54
N VAL A 27 -6.54 19.91 15.62
CA VAL A 27 -7.54 20.35 16.62
C VAL A 27 -6.93 21.33 17.61
N GLU A 28 -5.73 21.04 18.11
CA GLU A 28 -5.04 21.87 19.12
C GLU A 28 -4.44 23.16 18.51
N GLY A 29 -4.14 23.17 17.21
CA GLY A 29 -3.44 24.24 16.51
C GLY A 29 -1.94 24.26 16.82
N VAL A 30 -1.57 24.41 18.09
CA VAL A 30 -0.19 24.36 18.59
C VAL A 30 -0.13 23.51 19.85
N ALA A 31 0.78 22.55 19.90
CA ALA A 31 0.91 21.64 21.05
C ALA A 31 2.36 21.20 21.27
N ASP A 32 2.68 20.78 22.49
CA ASP A 32 3.92 20.08 22.81
C ASP A 32 3.76 18.55 22.67
N ALA A 33 4.88 17.83 22.82
CA ALA A 33 4.88 16.37 22.69
C ALA A 33 4.01 15.67 23.75
N GLU A 34 3.95 16.22 24.96
CA GLU A 34 3.17 15.66 26.06
C GLU A 34 1.67 15.74 25.76
N THR A 35 1.21 16.90 25.32
CA THR A 35 -0.18 17.15 24.91
C THR A 35 -0.55 16.24 23.74
N LEU A 36 0.29 16.13 22.71
CA LEU A 36 0.01 15.24 21.57
C LEU A 36 -0.04 13.75 21.97
N CYS A 37 0.77 13.32 22.94
CA CYS A 37 0.70 11.95 23.44
C CYS A 37 -0.60 11.69 24.20
N ARG A 38 -1.01 12.65 25.05
CA ARG A 38 -2.19 12.55 25.90
C ARG A 38 -3.49 12.60 25.09
N GLU A 39 -3.64 13.63 24.26
CA GLU A 39 -4.87 13.85 23.49
C GLU A 39 -4.94 12.93 22.26
N GLY A 40 -3.80 12.65 21.63
CA GLY A 40 -3.73 11.83 20.42
C GLY A 40 -3.54 10.33 20.67
N GLU A 41 -3.43 9.90 21.93
CA GLU A 41 -3.10 8.51 22.30
C GLU A 41 -1.87 7.96 21.55
N VAL A 42 -0.86 8.83 21.34
CA VAL A 42 0.38 8.46 20.67
C VAL A 42 1.42 8.09 21.74
N PRO A 43 2.07 6.91 21.66
CA PRO A 43 3.12 6.56 22.60
C PRO A 43 4.26 7.58 22.57
N THR A 44 4.79 7.93 23.74
CA THR A 44 5.91 8.89 23.85
C THR A 44 7.16 8.46 23.08
N SER A 45 7.38 7.15 22.92
CA SER A 45 8.48 6.61 22.10
C SER A 45 8.29 6.80 20.59
N LYS A 46 7.09 7.21 20.15
CA LYS A 46 6.72 7.37 18.74
C LYS A 46 6.47 8.82 18.35
N ILE A 47 6.08 9.69 19.29
CA ILE A 47 5.66 11.05 18.95
C ILE A 47 6.75 11.85 18.23
N TYR A 48 7.99 11.81 18.72
CA TYR A 48 9.08 12.58 18.11
C TYR A 48 9.37 12.13 16.68
N LEU A 49 9.42 10.82 16.44
CA LEU A 49 9.63 10.26 15.10
C LEU A 49 8.47 10.59 14.15
N ALA A 50 7.24 10.55 14.67
CA ALA A 50 6.06 10.93 13.91
C ALA A 50 6.12 12.41 13.50
N MET A 51 6.42 13.31 14.45
CA MET A 51 6.53 14.75 14.17
C MET A 51 7.66 15.07 13.21
N GLU A 52 8.83 14.43 13.34
CA GLU A 52 9.92 14.59 12.38
C GLU A 52 9.55 14.15 10.97
N LYS A 53 8.78 13.06 10.82
CA LYS A 53 8.33 12.62 9.49
C LYS A 53 7.29 13.58 8.93
N LEU A 54 6.33 14.03 9.74
CA LEU A 54 5.32 15.00 9.32
C LEU A 54 5.97 16.32 8.89
N ASP A 55 7.00 16.78 9.61
CA ASP A 55 7.78 17.98 9.28
C ASP A 55 8.55 17.82 7.97
N ARG A 56 9.19 16.67 7.74
CA ARG A 56 9.83 16.35 6.44
C ARG A 56 8.85 16.30 5.27
N LEU A 57 7.62 15.85 5.51
CA LEU A 57 6.54 15.88 4.52
C LEU A 57 5.92 17.26 4.39
N GLY A 58 6.30 18.20 5.25
CA GLY A 58 5.79 19.54 5.27
C GLY A 58 4.34 19.64 5.76
N LEU A 59 3.86 18.69 6.55
CA LEU A 59 2.47 18.72 7.04
C LEU A 59 2.37 19.48 8.38
N VAL A 60 3.49 19.61 9.08
CA VAL A 60 3.62 20.33 10.34
C VAL A 60 4.95 21.09 10.36
N GLU A 61 5.09 22.00 11.31
CA GLU A 61 6.33 22.72 11.61
C GLU A 61 6.77 22.43 13.05
N ILE A 62 8.08 22.22 13.24
CA ILE A 62 8.69 22.05 14.56
C ILE A 62 9.35 23.35 15.02
N GLN A 63 8.87 23.91 16.12
CA GLN A 63 9.44 25.10 16.74
C GLN A 63 10.46 24.71 17.82
N PRO A 64 11.71 25.23 17.76
CA PRO A 64 12.79 24.84 18.68
C PRO A 64 12.70 25.54 20.05
N THR A 65 11.56 25.39 20.72
CA THR A 65 11.26 25.92 22.06
C THR A 65 11.63 24.91 23.16
N ARG A 66 11.40 25.28 24.44
CA ARG A 66 11.55 24.38 25.59
C ARG A 66 10.26 24.39 26.43
N PRO A 67 9.41 23.35 26.36
CA PRO A 67 9.50 22.16 25.50
C PRO A 67 9.34 22.49 24.01
N LYS A 68 9.72 21.57 23.11
CA LYS A 68 9.47 21.72 21.66
C LYS A 68 7.97 21.86 21.41
N LEU A 69 7.59 22.85 20.62
CA LEU A 69 6.23 23.04 20.17
C LEU A 69 6.10 22.64 18.71
N TYR A 70 4.90 22.22 18.36
CA TYR A 70 4.54 21.80 17.02
C TYR A 70 3.32 22.59 16.58
N SER A 71 3.24 22.89 15.29
CA SER A 71 2.07 23.52 14.68
C SER A 71 1.74 22.84 13.36
N ALA A 72 0.46 22.64 13.07
CA ALA A 72 0.04 22.16 11.76
C ALA A 72 0.02 23.32 10.76
N PHE A 73 0.34 23.04 9.49
CA PHE A 73 0.07 23.99 8.41
C PHE A 73 -1.45 24.14 8.20
N PRO A 74 -1.91 25.22 7.57
CA PRO A 74 -3.32 25.38 7.21
C PRO A 74 -3.86 24.18 6.43
N ALA A 75 -5.14 23.85 6.64
CA ALA A 75 -5.75 22.65 6.07
C ALA A 75 -5.60 22.57 4.54
N ASP A 76 -5.81 23.67 3.83
CA ASP A 76 -5.67 23.73 2.37
C ASP A 76 -4.25 23.37 1.93
N GLU A 77 -3.24 23.91 2.61
CA GLU A 77 -1.84 23.62 2.32
C GLU A 77 -1.47 22.17 2.62
N VAL A 78 -1.98 21.61 3.72
CA VAL A 78 -1.79 20.19 4.05
C VAL A 78 -2.41 19.31 2.97
N VAL A 79 -3.62 19.62 2.50
CA VAL A 79 -4.28 18.87 1.41
C VAL A 79 -3.48 18.97 0.12
N ASP A 80 -3.02 20.15 -0.27
CA ASP A 80 -2.21 20.35 -1.48
C ASP A 80 -0.90 19.53 -1.41
N ARG A 81 -0.22 19.54 -0.25
CA ARG A 81 0.99 18.75 -0.02
C ARG A 81 0.70 17.25 -0.11
N LEU A 82 -0.41 16.76 0.46
CA LEU A 82 -0.82 15.35 0.35
C LEU A 82 -1.08 14.93 -1.10
N ILE A 83 -1.76 15.77 -1.89
CA ILE A 83 -2.00 15.53 -3.33
C ILE A 83 -0.67 15.45 -4.07
N GLY A 84 0.27 16.35 -3.78
CA GLY A 84 1.63 16.34 -4.34
C GLY A 84 2.36 15.04 -4.04
N ILE A 85 2.41 14.62 -2.77
CA ILE A 85 3.06 13.37 -2.35
C ILE A 85 2.47 12.15 -3.08
N SER A 86 1.14 12.11 -3.22
CA SER A 86 0.46 11.01 -3.93
C SER A 86 0.86 10.96 -5.41
N ARG A 87 0.86 12.13 -6.08
CA ARG A 87 1.27 12.24 -7.48
C ARG A 87 2.73 11.80 -7.69
N ASP A 88 3.64 12.29 -6.85
CA ASP A 88 5.06 11.96 -6.94
C ASP A 88 5.30 10.46 -6.77
N ARG A 89 4.61 9.81 -5.82
CA ARG A 89 4.67 8.36 -5.65
C ARG A 89 4.14 7.60 -6.85
N ALA A 90 3.03 8.02 -7.44
CA ALA A 90 2.47 7.39 -8.62
C ALA A 90 3.43 7.48 -9.82
N SER A 91 4.09 8.62 -10.00
CA SER A 91 5.13 8.81 -11.01
C SER A 91 6.35 7.92 -10.75
N GLN A 92 6.88 7.92 -9.52
CA GLN A 92 8.01 7.07 -9.14
C GLN A 92 7.72 5.59 -9.31
N PHE A 93 6.54 5.13 -8.92
CA PHE A 93 6.11 3.74 -9.11
C PHE A 93 6.08 3.37 -10.59
N SER A 94 5.54 4.25 -11.44
CA SER A 94 5.46 4.03 -12.88
C SER A 94 6.86 3.92 -13.51
N GLU A 95 7.80 4.79 -13.12
CA GLU A 95 9.20 4.71 -13.56
C GLU A 95 9.89 3.42 -13.09
N GLN A 96 9.67 3.00 -11.85
CA GLN A 96 10.22 1.76 -11.30
C GLN A 96 9.64 0.53 -12.01
N ALA A 97 8.34 0.53 -12.31
CA ALA A 97 7.68 -0.54 -13.04
C ALA A 97 8.24 -0.70 -14.46
N GLU A 98 8.57 0.40 -15.14
CA GLU A 98 9.16 0.33 -16.48
C GLU A 98 10.61 -0.18 -16.45
N LYS A 99 11.39 0.22 -15.43
CA LYS A 99 12.70 -0.40 -15.17
C LYS A 99 12.56 -1.90 -14.92
N LEU A 100 11.58 -2.30 -14.10
CA LEU A 100 11.30 -3.71 -13.81
C LEU A 100 10.91 -4.49 -15.07
N ARG A 101 10.12 -3.90 -15.98
CA ARG A 101 9.79 -4.52 -17.28
C ARG A 101 11.04 -4.93 -18.03
N SER A 102 12.04 -4.05 -18.13
CA SER A 102 13.30 -4.34 -18.82
C SER A 102 14.06 -5.52 -18.19
N VAL A 103 14.09 -5.58 -16.86
CA VAL A 103 14.72 -6.66 -16.10
C VAL A 103 13.99 -7.98 -16.30
N LEU A 104 12.65 -7.98 -16.24
CA LEU A 104 11.86 -9.19 -16.47
C LEU A 104 11.97 -9.68 -17.91
N ALA A 105 11.99 -8.78 -18.90
CA ALA A 105 12.12 -9.13 -20.31
C ALA A 105 13.46 -9.82 -20.63
N SER A 106 14.58 -9.39 -20.02
CA SER A 106 15.89 -10.04 -20.22
C SER A 106 15.93 -11.47 -19.64
N HIS A 107 15.13 -11.75 -18.61
CA HIS A 107 15.00 -13.07 -18.01
C HIS A 107 13.93 -13.95 -18.70
N ALA A 108 12.96 -13.35 -19.39
CA ALA A 108 11.87 -14.04 -20.09
C ALA A 108 12.36 -14.93 -21.26
N GLY A 109 13.59 -14.74 -21.75
CA GLY A 109 14.23 -15.66 -22.69
C GLY A 109 14.31 -17.11 -22.17
N ARG A 110 14.42 -17.32 -20.84
CA ARG A 110 14.38 -18.66 -20.22
C ARG A 110 12.97 -19.22 -20.04
N VAL A 111 11.93 -18.38 -20.08
CA VAL A 111 10.53 -18.77 -19.81
C VAL A 111 9.78 -19.13 -21.10
N ARG A 112 10.21 -18.64 -22.27
CA ARG A 112 9.59 -18.98 -23.57
C ARG A 112 9.55 -20.49 -23.87
N GLY A 113 10.45 -21.30 -23.30
CA GLY A 113 10.45 -22.76 -23.47
C GLY A 113 9.33 -23.51 -22.72
N ARG A 114 8.57 -22.86 -21.82
CA ARG A 114 7.56 -23.53 -20.98
C ARG A 114 6.12 -23.41 -21.47
N LYS A 115 5.79 -22.44 -22.35
CA LYS A 115 4.41 -22.31 -22.86
C LYS A 115 3.97 -23.49 -23.72
N THR A 116 4.88 -24.09 -24.50
CA THR A 116 4.61 -25.33 -25.25
C THR A 116 4.29 -26.51 -24.33
N PHE A 117 4.78 -26.51 -23.08
CA PHE A 117 4.54 -27.58 -22.12
C PHE A 117 3.19 -27.43 -21.40
N VAL A 118 2.73 -26.21 -21.14
CA VAL A 118 1.45 -25.95 -20.46
C VAL A 118 0.27 -26.28 -21.37
N ASP A 119 0.32 -25.92 -22.66
CA ASP A 119 -0.73 -26.29 -23.62
C ASP A 119 -0.75 -27.81 -23.88
N LEU A 120 0.40 -28.48 -23.85
CA LEU A 120 0.49 -29.93 -24.00
C LEU A 120 -0.06 -30.68 -22.78
N ALA A 121 0.22 -30.19 -21.57
CA ALA A 121 -0.32 -30.76 -20.33
C ALA A 121 -1.85 -30.63 -20.25
N LEU A 122 -2.41 -29.47 -20.64
CA LEU A 122 -3.85 -29.24 -20.71
C LEU A 122 -4.52 -30.03 -21.85
N GLY A 123 -3.82 -30.22 -22.98
CA GLY A 123 -4.27 -31.05 -24.10
C GLY A 123 -4.34 -32.54 -23.78
N MET A 124 -3.40 -33.06 -22.97
CA MET A 124 -3.39 -34.47 -22.56
C MET A 124 -4.57 -34.84 -21.65
N GLU A 125 -4.94 -33.99 -20.69
CA GLU A 125 -6.11 -34.24 -19.84
C GLU A 125 -7.44 -34.26 -20.63
N SER A 126 -7.51 -33.47 -21.70
CA SER A 126 -8.68 -33.35 -22.57
C SER A 126 -8.92 -34.60 -23.45
N HIS A 127 -7.86 -35.28 -23.89
CA HIS A 127 -7.97 -36.50 -24.70
C HIS A 127 -8.20 -37.77 -23.86
N VAL A 128 -7.62 -37.83 -22.65
CA VAL A 128 -7.81 -38.95 -21.74
C VAL A 128 -9.25 -39.00 -21.22
N LYS A 129 -9.86 -37.85 -20.85
CA LYS A 129 -11.27 -37.81 -20.44
C LYS A 129 -12.25 -38.22 -21.55
N ARG A 130 -11.96 -37.93 -22.83
CA ARG A 130 -12.83 -38.36 -23.95
C ARG A 130 -12.81 -39.87 -24.19
N HIS A 131 -11.70 -40.55 -23.97
CA HIS A 131 -11.60 -42.00 -24.20
C HIS A 131 -12.11 -42.84 -23.02
N VAL A 132 -12.01 -42.33 -21.79
CA VAL A 132 -12.50 -43.05 -20.60
C VAL A 132 -14.04 -43.10 -20.55
N ILE A 133 -14.74 -42.09 -21.09
CA ILE A 133 -16.22 -42.05 -21.11
C ILE A 133 -16.81 -43.13 -22.04
N HIS A 134 -16.14 -43.50 -23.13
CA HIS A 134 -16.62 -44.56 -24.03
C HIS A 134 -16.46 -45.96 -23.44
N LEU A 135 -15.43 -46.21 -22.61
CA LEU A 135 -15.25 -47.52 -21.97
C LEU A 135 -16.20 -47.73 -20.78
N ALA A 136 -16.55 -46.68 -20.04
CA ALA A 136 -17.51 -46.77 -18.93
C ALA A 136 -18.95 -47.03 -19.40
N THR A 137 -19.29 -46.69 -20.65
CA THR A 137 -20.65 -46.90 -21.19
C THR A 137 -20.83 -48.32 -21.75
N ALA A 138 -19.75 -49.06 -22.04
CA ALA A 138 -19.82 -50.43 -22.55
C ALA A 138 -20.03 -51.50 -21.47
N GLN A 139 -19.71 -51.21 -20.19
CA GLN A 139 -19.80 -52.20 -19.10
C GLN A 139 -21.19 -52.27 -18.42
N LYS A 140 -22.17 -51.48 -18.88
CA LYS A 140 -23.56 -51.53 -18.38
C LYS A 140 -24.55 -52.31 -19.27
N ARG A 141 -24.06 -53.03 -20.29
CA ARG A 141 -24.90 -53.84 -21.21
C ARG A 141 -24.73 -55.36 -21.08
N ILE A 142 -23.99 -55.83 -20.08
CA ILE A 142 -23.75 -57.28 -19.83
C ILE A 142 -24.43 -57.78 -18.54
N TRP A 143 -25.19 -56.93 -17.83
CA TRP A 143 -26.08 -57.37 -16.75
C TRP A 143 -27.50 -56.82 -16.89
N SER A 144 -28.15 -57.22 -17.98
CA SER A 144 -29.60 -57.44 -18.08
C SER A 144 -29.81 -58.64 -19.01
#